data_AF-A0A538NEY3-F1
#
_entry.id   AF-A0A538NEY3-F1
#
_cell.length_a   1.000
_cell.length_b   1.000
_cell.length_c   1.000
_cell.angle_alpha   90.00
_cell.angle_beta   90.00
_cell.angle_gamma   90.00
#
_symmetry.space_group_name_H-M   'P 1'
#
loop_
_entity.id
_entity.type
_entity.pdbx_description
1 polymer ?
#
loop_
_entity_poly.entity_id
_entity_poly.type
_entity_poly.pdbx_seq_one_letter_code
_entity_poly.pdbx_strand_id
1 'polypeptide(L)'
;MPGCIRVMSISFSSFGLWLALSTAVSDHWDSAVSVLLKLLVIAVLVALNGFFVACEFAIVKVRSSQLDTLVEEGNLRASFAKYIRAHLDAYLSATQLGVTLASLALGYLGEQYLAEMLQPFFALAGINSHAVVTSISIALAFVGITFLHIVFGELAPKYIAIGNPLPVALALARPLGGFYFLFRPAIWLLHKSANLLLVRLLRIKRVAATELAHSEEELRLILDQSEESEEVSPLGRDLLVNALDLRRRVVRDIMTPRGQVVFLNIEESFEDNVKKALASRHTRFPLCRGHLDNTIGLIHIKELVPLMRDPNPDLLRIRRELTPVPEMMSLEKLLSLFLKRISRD
;
A
#
# COMPACT_ATOMS: atom_id res chain seq x y z
N MET A 1 42.35 40.18 78.13
CA MET A 1 41.30 39.23 77.72
C MET A 1 41.61 38.74 76.32
N PRO A 2 42.10 37.51 76.13
CA PRO A 2 42.24 36.90 74.81
C PRO A 2 41.03 35.99 74.52
N GLY A 3 40.43 36.16 73.34
CA GLY A 3 39.31 35.38 72.84
C GLY A 3 39.76 34.03 72.27
N CYS A 4 39.01 33.01 72.64
CA CYS A 4 39.14 31.61 72.28
C CYS A 4 38.87 31.37 70.77
N ILE A 5 39.80 30.73 70.04
CA ILE A 5 39.52 30.09 68.75
C ILE A 5 39.84 28.60 68.89
N ARG A 6 38.76 27.82 68.89
CA ARG A 6 38.70 26.37 69.07
C ARG A 6 39.19 25.70 67.79
N VAL A 7 40.33 25.03 67.85
CA VAL A 7 40.78 24.10 66.80
C VAL A 7 39.80 22.93 66.80
N MET A 8 38.93 22.87 65.78
CA MET A 8 38.05 21.74 65.54
C MET A 8 38.83 20.71 64.70
N SER A 9 39.37 19.70 65.39
CA SER A 9 39.94 18.50 64.79
C SER A 9 38.88 17.80 63.93
N ILE A 10 38.90 18.05 62.62
CA ILE A 10 38.11 17.27 61.67
C ILE A 10 38.78 15.89 61.57
N SER A 11 38.02 14.93 62.07
CA SER A 11 38.39 13.54 62.32
C SER A 11 39.02 12.85 61.12
N PHE A 12 40.16 12.20 61.35
CA PHE A 12 40.85 11.24 60.49
C PHE A 12 39.94 10.03 60.11
N SER A 13 38.74 9.90 60.70
CA SER A 13 37.81 8.78 60.47
C SER A 13 37.05 8.85 59.15
N SER A 14 36.82 10.04 58.57
CA SER A 14 36.11 10.18 57.29
C SER A 14 36.99 9.82 56.09
N PHE A 15 38.31 10.00 56.20
CA PHE A 15 39.27 9.59 55.16
C PHE A 15 39.43 8.07 55.10
N GLY A 16 39.46 7.39 56.26
CA GLY A 16 39.45 5.93 56.33
C GLY A 16 38.17 5.29 55.81
N LEU A 17 37.01 5.92 56.05
CA LEU A 17 35.73 5.49 55.50
C LEU A 17 35.66 5.70 53.98
N TRP A 18 36.20 6.82 53.47
CA TRP A 18 36.24 7.11 52.04
C TRP A 18 37.24 6.21 51.30
N LEU A 19 38.40 5.91 51.91
CA LEU A 19 39.35 4.92 51.38
C LEU A 19 38.74 3.52 51.41
N ALA A 20 38.09 3.11 52.50
CA ALA A 20 37.43 1.81 52.63
C ALA A 20 36.24 1.65 51.67
N LEU A 21 35.45 2.72 51.45
CA LEU A 21 34.43 2.77 50.40
C LEU A 21 35.07 2.70 49.02
N SER A 22 36.18 3.40 48.77
CA SER A 22 36.86 3.36 47.47
C SER A 22 37.46 1.98 47.17
N THR A 23 38.00 1.29 48.18
CA THR A 23 38.57 -0.07 48.04
C THR A 23 37.48 -1.14 47.96
N ALA A 24 36.37 -0.97 48.68
CA ALA A 24 35.21 -1.88 48.57
C ALA A 24 34.46 -1.72 47.24
N VAL A 25 34.41 -0.48 46.72
CA VAL A 25 33.86 -0.16 45.39
C VAL A 25 34.76 -0.69 44.27
N SER A 26 36.09 -0.66 44.43
CA SER A 26 37.01 -1.17 43.41
C SER A 26 37.05 -2.69 43.29
N ASP A 27 36.75 -3.44 44.36
CA ASP A 27 36.75 -4.92 44.34
C ASP A 27 35.47 -5.55 43.75
N HIS A 28 34.37 -4.79 43.66
CA HIS A 28 33.06 -5.30 43.21
C HIS A 28 32.59 -4.74 41.85
N TRP A 29 33.32 -3.79 41.28
CA TRP A 29 33.00 -3.23 39.97
C TRP A 29 33.86 -3.84 38.88
N ASP A 30 33.17 -4.28 37.83
CA ASP A 30 33.76 -4.50 36.53
C ASP A 30 34.65 -3.31 36.13
N SER A 31 35.77 -3.59 35.47
CA SER A 31 36.63 -2.53 34.92
C SER A 31 35.79 -1.54 34.10
N ALA A 32 36.11 -0.25 34.14
CA ALA A 32 35.35 0.76 33.39
C ALA A 32 35.21 0.42 31.89
N VAL A 33 36.20 -0.30 31.35
CA VAL A 33 36.20 -0.83 29.98
C VAL A 33 35.14 -1.90 29.76
N SER A 34 34.98 -2.87 30.68
CA SER A 34 33.95 -3.92 30.54
C SER A 34 32.54 -3.35 30.66
N VAL A 35 32.32 -2.38 31.55
CA VAL A 35 31.03 -1.67 31.64
C VAL A 35 30.69 -0.94 30.34
N LEU A 36 31.66 -0.22 29.76
CA LEU A 36 31.46 0.50 28.50
C LEU A 36 31.14 -0.47 27.35
N LEU A 37 31.84 -1.60 27.28
CA LEU A 37 31.58 -2.63 26.28
C LEU A 37 30.18 -3.24 26.42
N LYS A 38 29.73 -3.53 27.65
CA LYS A 38 28.37 -4.04 27.92
C LYS A 38 27.30 -3.07 27.45
N LEU A 39 27.44 -1.78 27.78
CA LEU A 39 26.53 -0.73 27.33
C LEU A 39 26.54 -0.55 25.81
N LEU A 40 27.72 -0.63 25.18
CA LEU A 40 27.84 -0.56 23.73
C LEU A 40 27.11 -1.72 23.05
N VAL A 41 27.24 -2.95 23.58
CA VAL A 41 26.51 -4.12 23.06
C VAL A 41 25.01 -3.91 23.17
N ILE A 42 24.50 -3.44 24.32
CA ILE A 42 23.07 -3.12 24.49
C ILE A 42 22.62 -2.07 23.47
N ALA A 43 23.37 -0.97 23.32
CA ALA A 43 23.05 0.10 22.38
C ALA A 43 23.03 -0.39 20.93
N VAL A 44 23.99 -1.22 20.52
CA VAL A 44 24.06 -1.81 19.18
C VAL A 44 22.88 -2.74 18.94
N LEU A 45 22.49 -3.57 19.92
CA LEU A 45 21.35 -4.48 19.80
C LEU A 45 20.01 -3.72 19.67
N VAL A 46 19.84 -2.64 20.45
CA VAL A 46 18.67 -1.75 20.34
C VAL A 46 18.64 -1.08 18.97
N ALA A 47 19.77 -0.54 18.50
CA ALA A 47 19.87 0.09 17.19
C ALA A 47 19.62 -0.90 16.05
N LEU A 48 20.10 -2.15 16.19
CA LEU A 48 19.87 -3.21 15.22
C LEU A 48 18.39 -3.59 15.15
N ASN A 49 17.71 -3.69 16.29
CA ASN A 49 16.27 -3.89 16.34
C ASN A 49 15.54 -2.75 15.63
N GLY A 50 15.88 -1.51 15.97
CA GLY A 50 15.32 -0.32 15.35
C GLY A 50 15.58 -0.21 13.86
N PHE A 51 16.74 -0.66 13.38
CA PHE A 51 17.03 -0.76 11.96
C PHE A 51 16.03 -1.68 11.23
N PHE A 52 15.74 -2.87 11.77
CA PHE A 52 14.80 -3.79 11.13
C PHE A 52 13.36 -3.29 11.18
N VAL A 53 12.95 -2.70 12.32
CA VAL A 53 11.63 -2.06 12.45
C VAL A 53 11.50 -0.91 11.45
N ALA A 54 12.50 -0.03 11.35
CA ALA A 54 12.47 1.07 10.39
C ALA A 54 12.38 0.56 8.93
N CYS A 55 13.11 -0.51 8.59
CA CYS A 55 13.01 -1.14 7.27
C CYS A 55 11.59 -1.62 6.96
N GLU A 56 11.00 -2.39 7.88
CA GLU A 56 9.67 -2.97 7.73
C GLU A 56 8.61 -1.88 7.44
N PHE A 57 8.52 -0.88 8.31
CA PHE A 57 7.51 0.16 8.18
C PHE A 57 7.77 1.08 6.98
N ALA A 58 9.03 1.38 6.66
CA ALA A 58 9.36 2.24 5.52
C ALA A 58 9.01 1.58 4.17
N ILE A 59 9.31 0.29 4.02
CA ILE A 59 9.04 -0.46 2.79
C ILE A 59 7.53 -0.66 2.59
N VAL A 60 6.78 -0.90 3.66
CA VAL A 60 5.31 -1.03 3.60
C VAL A 60 4.66 0.31 3.25
N LYS A 61 5.18 1.43 3.76
CA LYS A 61 4.56 2.75 3.61
C LYS A 61 4.97 3.49 2.33
N VAL A 62 6.13 3.20 1.74
CA VAL A 62 6.61 3.87 0.52
C VAL A 62 5.76 3.50 -0.70
N ARG A 63 5.34 4.50 -1.48
CA ARG A 63 4.48 4.31 -2.66
C ARG A 63 5.27 3.88 -3.89
N SER A 64 4.64 3.10 -4.80
CA SER A 64 5.22 2.73 -6.11
C SER A 64 5.70 3.96 -6.87
N SER A 65 4.79 4.93 -7.03
CA SER A 65 4.98 6.10 -7.88
C SER A 65 6.19 6.94 -7.46
N GLN A 66 6.39 7.09 -6.14
CA GLN A 66 7.54 7.82 -5.60
C GLN A 66 8.88 7.15 -5.94
N LEU A 67 8.92 5.81 -5.96
CA LEU A 67 10.10 5.06 -6.37
C LEU A 67 10.28 5.09 -7.89
N ASP A 68 9.19 5.04 -8.65
CA ASP A 68 9.22 5.07 -10.11
C ASP A 68 9.85 6.37 -10.62
N THR A 69 9.43 7.53 -10.08
CA THR A 69 10.03 8.83 -10.42
C THR A 69 11.54 8.85 -10.19
N LEU A 70 12.01 8.38 -9.03
CA LEU A 70 13.45 8.37 -8.72
C LEU A 70 14.23 7.35 -9.56
N VAL A 71 13.59 6.27 -10.00
CA VAL A 71 14.22 5.29 -10.90
C VAL A 71 14.39 5.88 -12.30
N GLU A 72 13.41 6.63 -12.79
CA GLU A 72 13.50 7.38 -14.05
C GLU A 72 14.61 8.44 -14.01
N GLU A 73 14.83 9.06 -12.86
CA GLU A 73 15.95 9.97 -12.58
C GLU A 73 17.32 9.25 -12.44
N GLY A 74 17.36 7.92 -12.57
CA GLY A 74 18.59 7.13 -12.53
C GLY A 74 19.09 6.76 -11.12
N ASN A 75 18.27 6.88 -10.08
CA ASN A 75 18.67 6.57 -8.72
C ASN A 75 18.76 5.05 -8.47
N LEU A 76 19.98 4.53 -8.35
CA LEU A 76 20.25 3.12 -8.09
C LEU A 76 19.67 2.60 -6.76
N ARG A 77 19.55 3.45 -5.72
CA ARG A 77 18.92 3.05 -4.45
C ARG A 77 17.41 2.89 -4.61
N ALA A 78 16.78 3.76 -5.41
CA ALA A 78 15.37 3.66 -5.72
C ALA A 78 15.04 2.41 -6.53
N SER A 79 15.91 2.03 -7.47
CA SER A 79 15.77 0.78 -8.23
C SER A 79 15.78 -0.44 -7.30
N PHE A 80 16.70 -0.48 -6.34
CA PHE A 80 16.77 -1.57 -5.38
C PHE A 80 15.60 -1.56 -4.38
N ALA A 81 15.21 -0.40 -3.86
CA ALA A 81 14.03 -0.26 -3.01
C ALA A 81 12.74 -0.69 -3.73
N LYS A 82 12.61 -0.37 -5.02
CA LYS A 82 11.51 -0.84 -5.88
C LYS A 82 11.52 -2.35 -6.03
N TYR A 83 12.69 -2.97 -6.22
CA TYR A 83 12.82 -4.43 -6.26
C TYR A 83 12.41 -5.10 -4.94
N ILE A 84 12.86 -4.57 -3.81
CA ILE A 84 12.51 -5.05 -2.47
C ILE A 84 10.99 -5.01 -2.26
N ARG A 85 10.37 -3.87 -2.59
CA ARG A 85 8.93 -3.67 -2.46
C ARG A 85 8.12 -4.60 -3.37
N ALA A 86 8.61 -4.91 -4.56
CA ALA A 86 7.99 -5.90 -5.45
C ALA A 86 8.07 -7.34 -4.90
N HIS A 87 9.00 -7.61 -3.98
CA HIS A 87 9.18 -8.90 -3.30
C HIS A 87 8.91 -8.78 -1.79
N LEU A 88 7.89 -7.99 -1.44
CA LEU A 88 7.61 -7.57 -0.06
C LEU A 88 7.59 -8.74 0.92
N ASP A 89 6.92 -9.84 0.60
CA ASP A 89 6.77 -11.01 1.48
C ASP A 89 8.12 -11.59 1.95
N ALA A 90 9.09 -11.69 1.04
CA ALA A 90 10.40 -12.26 1.34
C ALA A 90 11.21 -11.32 2.25
N TYR A 91 11.13 -10.01 2.00
CA TYR A 91 11.84 -9.00 2.78
C TYR A 91 11.17 -8.71 4.13
N LEU A 92 9.84 -8.79 4.22
CA LEU A 92 9.12 -8.78 5.50
C LEU A 92 9.51 -9.96 6.38
N SER A 93 9.61 -11.16 5.78
CA SER A 93 10.11 -12.33 6.50
C SER A 93 11.55 -12.11 7.02
N ALA A 94 12.38 -11.42 6.24
CA ALA A 94 13.74 -11.08 6.63
C ALA A 94 13.78 -10.07 7.79
N THR A 95 13.01 -8.98 7.72
CA THR A 95 12.94 -8.00 8.81
C THR A 95 12.40 -8.63 10.08
N GLN A 96 11.36 -9.47 10.00
CA GLN A 96 10.80 -10.18 11.16
C GLN A 96 11.82 -11.11 11.83
N LEU A 97 12.58 -11.85 11.03
CA LEU A 97 13.69 -12.66 11.54
C LEU A 97 14.74 -11.79 12.24
N GLY A 98 15.10 -10.66 11.63
CA GLY A 98 16.04 -9.68 12.19
C GLY A 98 15.56 -9.10 13.53
N VAL A 99 14.31 -8.65 13.60
CA VAL A 99 13.68 -8.16 14.83
C VAL A 99 13.72 -9.24 15.91
N THR A 100 13.34 -10.47 15.57
CA THR A 100 13.29 -11.57 16.55
C THR A 100 14.69 -11.91 17.08
N LEU A 101 15.69 -12.03 16.20
CA LEU A 101 17.07 -12.29 16.61
C LEU A 101 17.63 -11.15 17.48
N ALA A 102 17.39 -9.90 17.09
CA ALA A 102 17.84 -8.74 17.86
C ALA A 102 17.13 -8.64 19.22
N SER A 103 15.82 -8.87 19.27
CA SER A 103 15.04 -8.87 20.52
C SER A 103 15.46 -9.99 21.47
N LEU A 104 15.67 -11.21 20.95
CA LEU A 104 16.13 -12.34 21.78
C LEU A 104 17.55 -12.12 22.29
N ALA A 105 18.45 -11.63 21.44
CA ALA A 105 19.82 -11.30 21.84
C ALA A 105 19.84 -10.18 22.89
N LEU A 106 19.02 -9.14 22.72
CA LEU A 106 18.90 -8.04 23.68
C LEU A 106 18.29 -8.51 25.00
N GLY A 107 17.27 -9.37 24.96
CA GLY A 107 16.70 -9.97 26.17
C GLY A 107 17.74 -10.80 26.92
N TYR A 108 18.44 -11.70 26.22
CA TYR A 108 19.43 -12.58 26.86
C TYR A 108 20.67 -11.84 27.38
N LEU A 109 21.33 -11.06 26.52
CA LEU A 109 22.57 -10.36 26.88
C LEU A 109 22.31 -9.09 27.67
N GLY A 110 21.30 -8.31 27.27
CA GLY A 110 21.00 -7.02 27.90
C GLY A 110 20.52 -7.17 29.33
N GLU A 111 19.68 -8.18 29.61
CA GLU A 111 19.24 -8.46 30.98
C GLU A 111 20.42 -8.83 31.87
N GLN A 112 21.25 -9.79 31.44
CA GLN A 112 22.43 -10.23 32.19
C GLN A 112 23.39 -9.07 32.47
N TYR A 113 23.72 -8.30 31.44
CA TYR A 113 24.66 -7.19 31.57
C TYR A 113 24.13 -6.07 32.46
N LEU A 114 22.85 -5.72 32.34
CA LEU A 114 22.26 -4.67 33.17
C LEU A 114 22.08 -5.14 34.62
N ALA A 115 21.71 -6.41 34.85
CA ALA A 115 21.57 -6.96 36.19
C ALA A 115 22.92 -6.99 36.94
N GLU A 116 24.00 -7.44 36.28
CA GLU A 116 25.35 -7.42 36.85
C GLU A 116 25.82 -6.00 37.19
N MET A 117 25.46 -5.01 36.36
CA MET A 117 25.77 -3.61 36.64
C MET A 117 24.98 -3.03 37.82
N LEU A 118 23.80 -3.58 38.13
CA LEU A 118 22.94 -3.11 39.23
C LEU A 118 23.32 -3.71 40.59
N GLN A 119 23.88 -4.92 40.62
CA GLN A 119 24.24 -5.63 41.87
C GLN A 119 25.13 -4.82 42.84
N PRO A 120 26.18 -4.12 42.39
CA PRO A 120 27.06 -3.35 43.29
C PRO A 120 26.35 -2.19 43.99
N PHE A 121 25.32 -1.61 43.37
CA PHE A 121 24.54 -0.52 43.97
C PHE A 121 23.74 -0.99 45.18
N PHE A 122 23.26 -2.24 45.17
CA PHE A 122 22.56 -2.84 46.31
C PHE A 122 23.51 -3.24 47.45
N ALA A 123 24.76 -3.60 47.13
CA ALA A 123 25.80 -3.83 48.13
C ALA A 123 26.12 -2.54 48.92
N LEU A 124 26.13 -1.39 48.25
CA LEU A 124 26.29 -0.08 48.88
C LEU A 124 25.08 0.33 49.75
N ALA A 125 23.88 -0.18 49.44
CA ALA A 125 22.66 0.06 50.21
C ALA A 125 22.53 -0.82 51.48
N GLY A 126 23.50 -1.68 51.77
CA GLY A 126 23.53 -2.51 52.98
C GLY A 126 22.59 -3.73 52.95
N ILE A 127 22.12 -4.15 51.77
CA ILE A 127 21.23 -5.31 51.61
C ILE A 127 22.08 -6.56 51.41
N ASN A 128 22.18 -7.39 52.45
CA ASN A 128 23.09 -8.56 52.46
C ASN A 128 22.46 -9.87 51.98
N SER A 129 21.15 -9.89 51.68
CA SER A 129 20.50 -11.12 51.19
C SER A 129 20.75 -11.31 49.70
N HIS A 130 21.62 -12.26 49.36
CA HIS A 130 22.04 -12.55 47.99
C HIS A 130 20.86 -12.88 47.04
N ALA A 131 19.87 -13.63 47.54
CA ALA A 131 18.67 -13.97 46.77
C ALA A 131 17.81 -12.74 46.45
N VAL A 132 17.68 -11.80 47.40
CA VAL A 132 16.89 -10.58 47.24
C VAL A 132 17.57 -9.62 46.26
N VAL A 133 18.89 -9.41 46.41
CA VAL A 133 19.67 -8.55 45.49
C VAL A 133 19.61 -9.06 44.06
N THR A 134 19.82 -10.36 43.86
CA THR A 134 19.80 -10.97 42.53
C THR A 134 18.41 -10.86 41.88
N SER A 135 17.35 -11.17 42.64
CA SER A 135 15.98 -11.13 42.11
C SER A 135 15.54 -9.72 41.74
N ILE A 136 15.84 -8.73 42.60
CA ILE A 136 15.51 -7.32 42.33
C ILE A 136 16.33 -6.77 41.17
N SER A 137 17.62 -7.13 41.07
CA SER A 137 18.48 -6.68 39.97
C SER A 137 17.98 -7.22 38.63
N ILE A 138 17.60 -8.49 38.57
CA ILE A 138 16.99 -9.09 37.37
C ILE A 138 15.68 -8.39 37.01
N ALA A 139 14.78 -8.19 37.98
CA ALA A 139 13.50 -7.53 37.74
C ALA A 139 13.68 -6.09 37.21
N LEU A 140 14.59 -5.32 37.82
CA LEU A 140 14.88 -3.96 37.41
C LEU A 140 15.58 -3.90 36.05
N ALA A 141 16.51 -4.83 35.78
CA ALA A 141 17.17 -4.98 34.49
C ALA A 141 16.17 -5.32 33.40
N PHE A 142 15.27 -6.27 33.64
CA PHE A 142 14.21 -6.65 32.73
C PHE A 142 13.31 -5.46 32.37
N VAL A 143 12.85 -4.69 33.36
CA VAL A 143 12.06 -3.47 33.13
C VAL A 143 12.85 -2.42 32.34
N GLY A 144 14.12 -2.18 32.70
CA GLY A 144 14.97 -1.22 32.03
C GLY A 144 15.26 -1.57 30.57
N ILE A 145 15.61 -2.83 30.29
CA ILE A 145 15.85 -3.33 28.93
C ILE A 145 14.55 -3.33 28.13
N THR A 146 13.43 -3.73 28.72
CA THR A 146 12.12 -3.70 28.06
C THR A 146 11.74 -2.27 27.66
N PHE A 147 11.94 -1.30 28.56
CA PHE A 147 11.71 0.11 28.24
C PHE A 147 12.62 0.59 27.09
N LEU A 148 13.92 0.28 27.16
CA LEU A 148 14.88 0.67 26.14
C LEU A 148 14.55 0.05 24.77
N HIS A 149 14.19 -1.23 24.77
CA HIS A 149 13.80 -1.99 23.58
C HIS A 149 12.52 -1.41 22.95
N ILE A 150 11.45 -1.24 23.71
CA ILE A 150 10.17 -0.76 23.18
C ILE A 150 10.31 0.68 22.68
N VAL A 151 10.92 1.57 23.46
CA VAL A 151 10.97 3.00 23.11
C VAL A 151 11.92 3.25 21.95
N PHE A 152 13.16 2.76 22.03
CA PHE A 152 14.22 3.09 21.07
C PHE A 152 14.40 2.02 19.99
N GLY A 153 14.11 0.77 20.30
CA GLY A 153 14.17 -0.35 19.34
C GLY A 153 12.91 -0.46 18.48
N GLU A 154 11.74 -0.06 18.98
CA GLU A 154 10.49 -0.23 18.26
C GLU A 154 9.74 1.07 17.93
N LEU A 155 9.36 1.86 18.93
CA LEU A 155 8.46 3.01 18.73
C LEU A 155 9.13 4.14 17.97
N ALA A 156 10.31 4.60 18.39
CA ALA A 156 10.99 5.71 17.72
C ALA A 156 11.34 5.39 16.24
N PRO A 157 11.93 4.22 15.91
CA PRO A 157 12.21 3.86 14.52
C PRO A 157 10.93 3.72 13.68
N LYS A 158 9.85 3.18 14.26
CA LYS A 158 8.54 3.09 13.62
C LYS A 158 7.98 4.46 13.27
N TYR A 159 8.02 5.42 14.20
CA TYR A 159 7.55 6.79 13.92
C TYR A 159 8.39 7.49 12.84
N ILE A 160 9.71 7.32 12.85
CA ILE A 160 10.61 7.86 11.82
C ILE A 160 10.27 7.27 10.44
N ALA A 161 10.11 5.95 10.37
CA ALA A 161 9.80 5.24 9.13
C ALA A 161 8.44 5.59 8.55
N ILE A 162 7.42 5.80 9.40
CA ILE A 162 6.08 6.21 8.96
C ILE A 162 6.06 7.68 8.53
N GLY A 163 6.78 8.56 9.25
CA GLY A 163 6.82 9.98 8.96
C GLY A 163 7.55 10.31 7.65
N ASN A 164 8.66 9.62 7.37
CA ASN A 164 9.48 9.84 6.18
C ASN A 164 9.88 8.51 5.50
N PRO A 165 8.92 7.78 4.89
CA PRO A 165 9.16 6.43 4.42
C PRO A 165 10.13 6.35 3.24
N LEU A 166 10.10 7.33 2.33
CA LEU A 166 10.93 7.31 1.13
C LEU A 166 12.44 7.44 1.44
N PRO A 167 12.93 8.46 2.17
CA PRO A 167 14.33 8.54 2.55
C PRO A 167 14.82 7.33 3.34
N VAL A 168 13.99 6.84 4.28
CA VAL A 168 14.33 5.68 5.12
C VAL A 168 14.43 4.42 4.29
N ALA A 169 13.46 4.16 3.40
CA ALA A 169 13.51 3.01 2.49
C ALA A 169 14.75 3.04 1.60
N LEU A 170 15.11 4.20 1.03
CA LEU A 170 16.28 4.35 0.17
C LEU A 170 17.60 4.13 0.93
N ALA A 171 17.69 4.62 2.17
CA ALA A 171 18.88 4.47 3.00
C ALA A 171 19.09 3.01 3.45
N LEU A 172 18.00 2.34 3.84
CA LEU A 172 18.07 1.03 4.48
C LEU A 172 17.91 -0.15 3.50
N ALA A 173 17.47 0.10 2.26
CA ALA A 173 17.28 -0.93 1.24
C ALA A 173 18.52 -1.81 1.04
N ARG A 174 19.70 -1.21 0.85
CA ARG A 174 20.94 -1.97 0.58
C ARG A 174 21.39 -2.82 1.77
N PRO A 175 21.51 -2.29 3.01
CA PRO A 175 21.78 -3.10 4.19
C PRO A 175 20.81 -4.27 4.35
N LEU A 176 19.51 -4.03 4.13
CA LEU A 176 18.49 -5.08 4.21
C LEU A 176 18.70 -6.16 3.14
N GLY A 177 19.07 -5.77 1.91
CA GLY A 177 19.43 -6.70 0.84
C GLY A 177 20.58 -7.63 1.21
N GLY A 178 21.62 -7.08 1.85
CA GLY A 178 22.74 -7.88 2.35
C GLY A 178 22.31 -8.88 3.44
N PHE A 179 21.50 -8.43 4.39
CA PHE A 179 20.94 -9.30 5.43
C PHE A 179 20.08 -10.42 4.83
N TYR A 180 19.17 -10.08 3.91
CA TYR A 180 18.34 -11.05 3.22
C TYR A 180 19.19 -12.10 2.49
N PHE A 181 20.24 -11.69 1.78
CA PHE A 181 21.13 -12.63 1.09
C PHE A 181 21.82 -13.59 2.07
N LEU A 182 22.32 -13.08 3.19
CA LEU A 182 22.99 -13.88 4.23
C LEU A 182 22.04 -14.88 4.90
N PHE A 183 20.83 -14.46 5.24
CA PHE A 183 19.84 -15.27 5.95
C PHE A 183 18.84 -15.98 5.04
N ARG A 184 18.98 -15.85 3.72
CA ARG A 184 18.16 -16.53 2.72
C ARG A 184 17.93 -18.03 2.99
N PRO A 185 18.94 -18.85 3.34
CA PRO A 185 18.70 -20.27 3.63
C PRO A 185 17.82 -20.48 4.87
N ALA A 186 17.99 -19.67 5.92
CA ALA A 186 17.18 -19.74 7.13
C ALA A 186 15.73 -19.32 6.85
N ILE A 187 15.54 -18.23 6.11
CA ILE A 187 14.21 -17.75 5.69
C ILE A 187 13.51 -18.79 4.83
N TRP A 188 14.22 -19.41 3.88
CA TRP A 188 13.67 -20.48 3.05
C TRP A 188 13.21 -21.68 3.88
N LEU A 189 14.02 -22.10 4.86
CA LEU A 189 13.69 -23.21 5.75
C LEU A 189 12.43 -22.91 6.57
N LEU A 190 12.36 -21.71 7.17
CA LEU A 190 11.20 -21.25 7.94
C LEU A 190 9.94 -21.18 7.08
N HIS A 191 10.04 -20.64 5.86
CA HIS A 191 8.90 -20.55 4.96
C HIS A 191 8.45 -21.94 4.50
N LYS A 192 9.38 -22.88 4.26
CA LYS A 192 9.02 -24.26 3.92
C LYS A 192 8.36 -24.99 5.10
N SER A 193 8.86 -24.83 6.32
CA SER A 193 8.28 -25.47 7.51
C SER A 193 6.90 -24.90 7.82
N ALA A 194 6.73 -23.57 7.78
CA ALA A 194 5.44 -22.91 7.95
C ALA A 194 4.44 -23.39 6.90
N ASN A 195 4.82 -23.42 5.63
CA ASN A 195 3.97 -23.94 4.56
C ASN A 195 3.59 -25.40 4.75
N LEU A 196 4.53 -26.24 5.16
CA LEU A 196 4.28 -27.66 5.40
C LEU A 196 3.26 -27.84 6.52
N LEU A 197 3.41 -27.08 7.61
CA LEU A 197 2.55 -27.13 8.78
C LEU A 197 1.16 -26.55 8.46
N LEU A 198 1.08 -25.35 7.87
CA LEU A 198 -0.19 -24.69 7.55
C LEU A 198 -1.03 -25.51 6.56
N VAL A 199 -0.41 -26.10 5.54
CA VAL A 199 -1.13 -26.91 4.54
C VAL A 199 -1.50 -28.29 5.09
N ARG A 200 -0.62 -28.97 5.84
CA ARG A 200 -0.88 -30.34 6.32
C ARG A 200 -1.70 -30.40 7.61
N LEU A 201 -1.47 -29.51 8.58
CA LEU A 201 -2.22 -29.50 9.84
C LEU A 201 -3.49 -28.64 9.77
N LEU A 202 -3.40 -27.43 9.20
CA LEU A 202 -4.49 -26.45 9.28
C LEU A 202 -5.32 -26.33 7.99
N ARG A 203 -4.90 -26.97 6.89
CA ARG A 203 -5.58 -26.96 5.58
C ARG A 203 -5.97 -25.56 5.08
N ILE A 204 -5.21 -24.53 5.43
CA ILE A 204 -5.46 -23.16 4.99
C ILE A 204 -5.04 -23.04 3.51
N LYS A 205 -5.98 -22.72 2.63
CA LYS A 205 -5.70 -22.48 1.19
C LYS A 205 -4.92 -21.17 1.05
N ARG A 206 -3.89 -21.17 0.22
CA ARG A 206 -3.11 -19.97 -0.10
C ARG A 206 -3.96 -19.03 -0.95
N VAL A 207 -3.97 -17.74 -0.60
CA VAL A 207 -4.38 -16.68 -1.53
C VAL A 207 -3.18 -16.40 -2.42
N ALA A 208 -3.30 -16.68 -3.72
CA ALA A 208 -2.25 -16.34 -4.67
C ALA A 208 -2.31 -14.84 -4.97
N ALA A 209 -1.17 -14.14 -5.03
CA ALA A 209 -1.09 -12.73 -5.39
C ALA A 209 -1.74 -12.37 -6.74
N THR A 210 -2.02 -13.37 -7.59
CA THR A 210 -2.76 -13.25 -8.85
C THR A 210 -4.26 -12.99 -8.67
N GLU A 211 -4.83 -13.21 -7.47
CA GLU A 211 -6.23 -12.86 -7.14
C GLU A 211 -6.41 -11.37 -6.80
N LEU A 212 -5.35 -10.54 -6.87
CA LEU A 212 -5.46 -9.07 -6.83
C LEU A 212 -5.92 -8.45 -8.16
N ALA A 213 -6.31 -9.27 -9.13
CA ALA A 213 -7.16 -8.78 -10.21
C ALA A 213 -8.55 -8.49 -9.60
N HIS A 214 -8.72 -7.28 -9.08
CA HIS A 214 -9.98 -6.84 -8.47
C HIS A 214 -11.15 -7.24 -9.37
N SER A 215 -12.11 -7.98 -8.81
CA SER A 215 -13.33 -8.29 -9.54
C SER A 215 -14.01 -6.99 -9.93
N GLU A 216 -14.77 -6.97 -11.02
CA GLU A 216 -15.52 -5.77 -11.43
C GLU A 216 -16.44 -5.27 -10.29
N GLU A 217 -16.98 -6.19 -9.49
CA GLU A 217 -17.75 -5.91 -8.28
C GLU A 217 -16.93 -5.18 -7.21
N GLU A 218 -15.67 -5.54 -7.05
CA GLU A 218 -14.76 -4.90 -6.08
C GLU A 218 -14.34 -3.52 -6.58
N LEU A 219 -14.10 -3.34 -7.88
CA LEU A 219 -13.89 -2.03 -8.49
C LEU A 219 -15.10 -1.12 -8.31
N ARG A 220 -16.33 -1.64 -8.46
CA ARG A 220 -17.55 -0.88 -8.13
C ARG A 220 -17.60 -0.50 -6.66
N LEU A 221 -17.30 -1.44 -5.75
CA LEU A 221 -17.27 -1.17 -4.31
C LEU A 221 -16.27 -0.05 -3.96
N ILE A 222 -15.08 -0.07 -4.56
CA ILE A 222 -14.05 0.96 -4.35
C ILE A 222 -14.54 2.32 -4.88
N LEU A 223 -15.15 2.36 -6.06
CA LEU A 223 -15.70 3.60 -6.64
C LEU A 223 -16.86 4.16 -5.81
N ASP A 224 -17.71 3.29 -5.25
CA ASP A 224 -18.81 3.68 -4.37
C ASP A 224 -18.30 4.18 -3.01
N GLN A 225 -17.24 3.55 -2.46
CA GLN A 225 -16.59 3.99 -1.21
C GLN A 225 -15.77 5.28 -1.37
N SER A 226 -15.40 5.65 -2.60
CA SER A 226 -14.63 6.86 -2.88
C SER A 226 -15.47 8.15 -2.80
N GLU A 227 -16.78 8.07 -2.53
CA GLU A 227 -17.65 9.23 -2.26
C GLU A 227 -17.13 10.12 -1.11
N GLU A 228 -16.44 9.54 -0.13
CA GLU A 228 -15.88 10.28 1.02
C GLU A 228 -14.55 10.98 0.73
N SER A 229 -13.94 10.73 -0.45
CA SER A 229 -12.67 11.34 -0.85
C SER A 229 -12.89 12.44 -1.89
N GLU A 230 -12.40 13.66 -1.62
CA GLU A 230 -12.49 14.81 -2.54
C GLU A 230 -11.70 14.62 -3.86
N GLU A 231 -11.04 13.47 -4.06
CA GLU A 231 -10.14 13.21 -5.19
C GLU A 231 -10.87 12.82 -6.50
N VAL A 232 -12.15 12.40 -6.44
CA VAL A 232 -12.91 11.95 -7.63
C VAL A 232 -14.15 12.81 -7.88
N SER A 233 -14.20 13.46 -9.04
CA SER A 233 -15.38 14.23 -9.47
C SER A 233 -16.60 13.31 -9.68
N PRO A 234 -17.82 13.73 -9.30
CA PRO A 234 -19.05 12.97 -9.54
C PRO A 234 -19.22 12.52 -11.00
N LEU A 235 -18.87 13.39 -11.96
CA LEU A 235 -18.91 13.07 -13.40
C LEU A 235 -17.91 11.98 -13.78
N GLY A 236 -16.72 11.96 -13.15
CA GLY A 236 -15.71 10.95 -13.39
C GLY A 236 -16.15 9.57 -12.94
N ARG A 237 -16.83 9.50 -11.78
CA ARG A 237 -17.42 8.25 -11.27
C ARG A 237 -18.51 7.74 -12.20
N ASP A 238 -19.46 8.58 -12.60
CA ASP A 238 -20.54 8.18 -13.51
C ASP A 238 -19.99 7.61 -14.82
N LEU A 239 -18.93 8.21 -15.37
CA LEU A 239 -18.26 7.69 -16.56
C LEU A 239 -17.64 6.31 -16.33
N LEU A 240 -16.95 6.10 -15.20
CA LEU A 240 -16.33 4.82 -14.87
C LEU A 240 -17.37 3.72 -14.64
N VAL A 241 -18.43 4.00 -13.90
CA VAL A 241 -19.53 3.06 -13.65
C VAL A 241 -20.22 2.70 -14.97
N ASN A 242 -20.54 3.70 -15.81
CA ASN A 242 -21.14 3.47 -17.12
C ASN A 242 -20.21 2.69 -18.06
N ALA A 243 -18.89 2.88 -17.97
CA ALA A 243 -17.93 2.11 -18.75
C ALA A 243 -17.91 0.62 -18.35
N LEU A 244 -18.00 0.32 -17.05
CA LEU A 244 -18.14 -1.07 -16.57
C LEU A 244 -19.47 -1.69 -17.05
N ASP A 245 -20.56 -0.93 -16.97
CA ASP A 245 -21.90 -1.35 -17.41
C ASP A 245 -21.98 -1.63 -18.92
N LEU A 246 -21.22 -0.90 -19.74
CA LEU A 246 -21.22 -1.07 -21.21
C LEU A 246 -20.93 -2.52 -21.61
N ARG A 247 -20.07 -3.22 -20.86
CA ARG A 247 -19.71 -4.62 -21.14
C ARG A 247 -20.85 -5.60 -20.84
N ARG A 248 -21.75 -5.26 -19.92
CA ARG A 248 -22.88 -6.09 -19.47
C ARG A 248 -24.16 -5.83 -20.26
N ARG A 249 -24.23 -4.71 -20.99
CA ARG A 249 -25.40 -4.32 -21.77
C ARG A 249 -25.34 -4.83 -23.22
N VAL A 250 -26.52 -5.07 -23.77
CA VAL A 250 -26.73 -5.46 -25.17
C VAL A 250 -27.51 -4.39 -25.93
N VAL A 251 -27.54 -4.47 -27.27
CA VAL A 251 -28.29 -3.54 -28.14
C VAL A 251 -29.73 -3.36 -27.67
N ARG A 252 -30.39 -4.46 -27.25
CA ARG A 252 -31.76 -4.44 -26.75
C ARG A 252 -31.98 -3.48 -25.59
N ASP A 253 -30.98 -3.27 -24.74
CA ASP A 253 -31.12 -2.46 -23.52
C ASP A 253 -31.15 -0.94 -23.82
N ILE A 254 -30.73 -0.52 -25.02
CA ILE A 254 -30.65 0.90 -25.42
C ILE A 254 -31.39 1.22 -26.72
N MET A 255 -31.91 0.23 -27.44
CA MET A 255 -32.57 0.45 -28.72
C MET A 255 -33.91 1.19 -28.54
N THR A 256 -34.27 2.04 -29.50
CA THR A 256 -35.60 2.65 -29.53
C THR A 256 -36.65 1.58 -29.87
N PRO A 257 -37.69 1.40 -29.04
CA PRO A 257 -38.75 0.42 -29.33
C PRO A 257 -39.41 0.70 -30.67
N ARG A 258 -39.73 -0.36 -31.42
CA ARG A 258 -40.25 -0.27 -32.80
C ARG A 258 -41.43 0.69 -32.98
N GLY A 259 -42.37 0.73 -32.03
CA GLY A 259 -43.55 1.60 -32.08
C GLY A 259 -43.23 3.10 -31.94
N GLN A 260 -42.02 3.45 -31.50
CA GLN A 260 -41.56 4.83 -31.33
C GLN A 260 -40.61 5.26 -32.47
N VAL A 261 -40.32 4.38 -33.43
CA VAL A 261 -39.42 4.69 -34.54
C VAL A 261 -40.15 5.50 -35.60
N VAL A 262 -39.69 6.73 -35.82
CA VAL A 262 -40.13 7.56 -36.95
C VAL A 262 -39.36 7.13 -38.20
N PHE A 263 -40.07 6.70 -39.24
CA PHE A 263 -39.49 6.28 -40.52
C PHE A 263 -40.13 7.04 -41.69
N LEU A 264 -39.42 7.09 -42.82
CA LEU A 264 -39.91 7.65 -44.07
C LEU A 264 -40.43 6.52 -44.96
N ASN A 265 -41.57 6.73 -45.62
CA ASN A 265 -42.22 5.73 -46.46
C ASN A 265 -42.16 6.12 -47.93
N ILE A 266 -41.65 5.24 -48.79
CA ILE A 266 -41.56 5.46 -50.24
C ILE A 266 -42.95 5.56 -50.91
N GLU A 267 -43.97 4.95 -50.29
CA GLU A 267 -45.34 4.99 -50.81
C GLU A 267 -46.06 6.31 -50.50
N GLU A 268 -45.50 7.12 -49.61
CA GLU A 268 -46.02 8.46 -49.27
C GLU A 268 -45.40 9.54 -50.14
N SER A 269 -46.09 10.67 -50.26
CA SER A 269 -45.58 11.82 -51.00
C SER A 269 -44.26 12.33 -50.38
N PHE A 270 -43.39 12.91 -51.21
CA PHE A 270 -42.15 13.50 -50.73
C PHE A 270 -42.42 14.62 -49.70
N GLU A 271 -43.46 15.43 -49.91
CA GLU A 271 -43.85 16.50 -49.00
C GLU A 271 -44.25 15.98 -47.61
N ASP A 272 -45.01 14.89 -47.55
CA ASP A 272 -45.45 14.31 -46.28
C ASP A 272 -44.27 13.71 -45.51
N ASN A 273 -43.34 13.06 -46.21
CA ASN A 273 -42.10 12.57 -45.62
C ASN A 273 -41.24 13.71 -45.07
N VAL A 274 -41.13 14.84 -45.79
CA VAL A 274 -40.41 16.03 -45.31
C VAL A 274 -41.09 16.64 -44.09
N LYS A 275 -42.43 16.76 -44.08
CA LYS A 275 -43.18 17.23 -42.90
C LYS A 275 -42.93 16.35 -41.67
N LYS A 276 -42.96 15.02 -41.83
CA LYS A 276 -42.64 14.06 -40.76
C LYS A 276 -41.21 14.24 -40.25
N ALA A 277 -40.24 14.34 -41.15
CA ALA A 277 -38.83 14.52 -40.79
C ALA A 277 -38.63 15.82 -39.98
N LEU A 278 -39.19 16.94 -40.43
CA LEU A 278 -39.10 18.24 -39.77
C LEU A 278 -39.79 18.25 -38.39
N ALA A 279 -40.92 17.57 -38.25
CA ALA A 279 -41.65 17.50 -36.98
C ALA A 279 -40.89 16.69 -35.90
N SER A 280 -40.19 15.62 -36.29
CA SER A 280 -39.55 14.68 -35.37
C SER A 280 -38.23 15.15 -34.74
N ARG A 281 -37.56 16.16 -35.33
CA ARG A 281 -36.22 16.65 -34.92
C ARG A 281 -35.10 15.60 -34.91
N HIS A 282 -35.27 14.46 -35.58
CA HIS A 282 -34.20 13.47 -35.74
C HIS A 282 -33.32 13.79 -36.95
N THR A 283 -32.08 13.28 -36.95
CA THR A 283 -31.12 13.49 -38.05
C THR A 283 -31.08 12.36 -39.06
N ARG A 284 -31.53 11.16 -38.67
CA ARG A 284 -31.45 9.93 -39.47
C ARG A 284 -32.77 9.19 -39.38
N PHE A 285 -33.27 8.75 -40.52
CA PHE A 285 -34.56 8.09 -40.64
C PHE A 285 -34.43 6.80 -41.45
N PRO A 286 -34.93 5.66 -40.95
CA PRO A 286 -35.10 4.48 -41.78
C PRO A 286 -36.01 4.82 -42.97
N LEU A 287 -35.62 4.38 -44.17
CA LEU A 287 -36.45 4.43 -45.37
C LEU A 287 -37.11 3.07 -45.56
N CYS A 288 -38.43 3.03 -45.51
CA CYS A 288 -39.21 1.81 -45.57
C CYS A 288 -40.21 1.84 -46.73
N ARG A 289 -40.75 0.67 -47.07
CA ARG A 289 -41.91 0.54 -47.97
C ARG A 289 -43.09 -0.03 -47.20
N GLY A 290 -44.06 0.82 -46.92
CA GLY A 290 -45.27 0.51 -46.14
C GLY A 290 -45.00 0.35 -44.64
N HIS A 291 -44.15 -0.62 -44.27
CA HIS A 291 -43.88 -1.00 -42.88
C HIS A 291 -42.39 -1.08 -42.55
N LEU A 292 -42.07 -0.93 -41.26
CA LEU A 292 -40.72 -1.05 -40.69
C LEU A 292 -40.02 -2.39 -40.98
N ASP A 293 -40.77 -3.49 -41.17
CA ASP A 293 -40.17 -4.79 -41.55
C ASP A 293 -39.52 -4.74 -42.93
N ASN A 294 -39.98 -3.84 -43.79
CA ASN A 294 -39.47 -3.65 -45.14
C ASN A 294 -38.61 -2.39 -45.21
N THR A 295 -37.54 -2.37 -44.41
CA THR A 295 -36.56 -1.28 -44.40
C THR A 295 -35.57 -1.45 -45.55
N ILE A 296 -35.50 -0.44 -46.41
CA ILE A 296 -34.69 -0.42 -47.63
C ILE A 296 -33.35 0.29 -47.40
N GLY A 297 -33.29 1.24 -46.46
CA GLY A 297 -32.07 1.96 -46.15
C GLY A 297 -32.24 3.01 -45.07
N LEU A 298 -31.31 3.97 -45.05
CA LEU A 298 -31.26 5.08 -44.10
C LEU A 298 -31.14 6.40 -44.88
N ILE A 299 -31.92 7.40 -44.49
CA ILE A 299 -31.82 8.76 -45.02
C ILE A 299 -31.33 9.70 -43.94
N HIS A 300 -30.34 10.52 -44.27
CA HIS A 300 -29.90 11.62 -43.41
C HIS A 300 -30.69 12.89 -43.77
N ILE A 301 -31.20 13.62 -42.78
CA ILE A 301 -32.07 14.79 -43.01
C ILE A 301 -31.42 15.85 -43.91
N LYS A 302 -30.11 16.04 -43.77
CA LYS A 302 -29.29 16.93 -44.61
C LYS A 302 -29.41 16.65 -46.11
N GLU A 303 -29.60 15.38 -46.50
CA GLU A 303 -29.72 14.93 -47.89
C GLU A 303 -31.11 15.21 -48.48
N LEU A 304 -32.11 15.48 -47.64
CA LEU A 304 -33.44 15.90 -48.10
C LEU A 304 -33.41 17.32 -48.66
N VAL A 305 -32.51 18.19 -48.14
CA VAL A 305 -32.47 19.62 -48.50
C VAL A 305 -32.22 19.86 -50.00
N PRO A 306 -31.26 19.20 -50.67
CA PRO A 306 -31.08 19.32 -52.11
C PRO A 306 -32.29 18.81 -52.91
N LEU A 307 -32.91 17.71 -52.48
CA LEU A 307 -34.08 17.12 -53.15
C LEU A 307 -35.33 18.01 -53.08
N MET A 308 -35.45 18.85 -52.05
CA MET A 308 -36.58 19.80 -51.96
C MET A 308 -36.62 20.82 -53.11
N ARG A 309 -35.52 20.98 -53.85
CA ARG A 309 -35.44 21.86 -55.03
C ARG A 309 -35.51 21.09 -56.35
N ASP A 310 -35.54 19.76 -56.31
CA ASP A 310 -35.59 18.91 -57.51
C ASP A 310 -37.05 18.82 -58.00
N PRO A 311 -37.33 19.06 -59.30
CA PRO A 311 -38.67 18.89 -59.87
C PRO A 311 -39.20 17.45 -59.83
N ASN A 312 -38.35 16.43 -59.64
CA ASN A 312 -38.78 15.04 -59.45
C ASN A 312 -38.02 14.38 -58.28
N PRO A 313 -38.40 14.68 -57.02
CA PRO A 313 -37.65 14.25 -55.85
C PRO A 313 -37.85 12.75 -55.61
N ASP A 314 -36.74 12.01 -55.56
CA ASP A 314 -36.73 10.56 -55.30
C ASP A 314 -35.85 10.21 -54.10
N LEU A 315 -36.49 9.70 -53.05
CA LEU A 315 -35.83 9.29 -51.80
C LEU A 315 -34.85 8.12 -52.00
N LEU A 316 -35.02 7.31 -53.06
CA LEU A 316 -34.11 6.20 -53.36
C LEU A 316 -32.73 6.69 -53.80
N ARG A 317 -32.62 7.90 -54.36
CA ARG A 317 -31.33 8.47 -54.84
C ARG A 317 -30.38 8.81 -53.71
N ILE A 318 -30.91 9.18 -52.55
CA ILE A 318 -30.14 9.60 -51.36
C ILE A 318 -30.05 8.51 -50.29
N ARG A 319 -30.51 7.30 -50.60
CA ARG A 319 -30.50 6.19 -49.63
C ARG A 319 -29.07 5.80 -49.29
N ARG A 320 -28.79 5.65 -48.00
CA ARG A 320 -27.57 5.05 -47.48
C ARG A 320 -27.86 3.64 -46.98
N GLU A 321 -26.84 2.79 -46.97
CA GLU A 321 -26.96 1.43 -46.48
C GLU A 321 -27.21 1.40 -44.96
N LEU A 322 -28.30 0.76 -44.54
CA LEU A 322 -28.60 0.48 -43.14
C LEU A 322 -28.10 -0.92 -42.78
N THR A 323 -27.19 -1.02 -41.81
CA THR A 323 -26.65 -2.30 -41.36
C THR A 323 -27.51 -2.85 -40.21
N PRO A 324 -28.19 -3.99 -40.39
CA PRO A 324 -28.92 -4.62 -39.30
C PRO A 324 -27.93 -5.18 -38.27
N VAL A 325 -28.27 -5.05 -36.99
CA VAL A 325 -27.50 -5.59 -35.88
C VAL A 325 -28.39 -6.49 -35.01
N PRO A 326 -27.89 -7.64 -34.52
CA PRO A 326 -28.65 -8.49 -33.60
C PRO A 326 -28.93 -7.78 -32.28
N GLU A 327 -30.12 -8.00 -31.71
CA GLU A 327 -30.53 -7.42 -30.41
C GLU A 327 -29.62 -7.83 -29.24
N MET A 328 -29.05 -9.04 -29.32
CA MET A 328 -28.16 -9.59 -28.30
C MET A 328 -26.67 -9.27 -28.53
N MET A 329 -26.35 -8.44 -29.53
CA MET A 329 -24.98 -7.98 -29.71
C MET A 329 -24.56 -7.10 -28.52
N SER A 330 -23.34 -7.27 -28.01
CA SER A 330 -22.82 -6.43 -26.93
C SER A 330 -22.64 -4.98 -27.39
N LEU A 331 -22.87 -4.02 -26.49
CA LEU A 331 -22.72 -2.60 -26.81
C LEU A 331 -21.28 -2.22 -27.16
N GLU A 332 -20.29 -2.87 -26.55
CA GLU A 332 -18.89 -2.68 -26.90
C GLU A 332 -18.60 -2.99 -28.38
N LYS A 333 -19.16 -4.10 -28.88
CA LYS A 333 -19.01 -4.51 -30.28
C LYS A 333 -19.76 -3.56 -31.21
N LEU A 334 -20.95 -3.11 -30.81
CA LEU A 334 -21.74 -2.12 -31.55
C LEU A 334 -21.00 -0.77 -31.66
N LEU A 335 -20.46 -0.28 -30.55
CA LEU A 335 -19.69 0.97 -30.50
C LEU A 335 -18.45 0.87 -31.41
N SER A 336 -17.73 -0.25 -31.34
CA SER A 336 -16.59 -0.53 -32.21
C SER A 336 -16.98 -0.54 -33.69
N LEU A 337 -18.16 -1.07 -34.03
CA LEU A 337 -18.71 -1.07 -35.39
C LEU A 337 -18.99 0.38 -35.84
N PHE A 338 -19.62 1.20 -35.01
CA PHE A 338 -19.88 2.61 -35.33
C PHE A 338 -18.60 3.43 -35.51
N LEU A 339 -17.62 3.30 -34.61
CA LEU A 339 -16.36 4.05 -34.70
C LEU A 339 -15.56 3.70 -35.97
N LYS A 340 -15.50 2.42 -36.34
CA LYS A 340 -14.84 1.99 -37.58
C LYS A 340 -15.50 2.58 -38.83
N ARG A 341 -16.80 2.80 -38.81
CA ARG A 341 -17.54 3.37 -39.93
C ARG A 341 -17.34 4.88 -40.03
N ILE A 342 -17.36 5.59 -38.90
CA ILE A 342 -17.06 7.04 -38.86
C ILE A 342 -15.66 7.31 -39.40
N SER A 343 -14.68 6.44 -39.15
CA SER A 343 -13.32 6.61 -39.70
C SER A 343 -13.20 6.41 -41.22
N ARG A 344 -14.25 5.92 -41.90
CA ARG A 344 -14.25 5.63 -43.34
C ARG A 344 -15.10 6.59 -44.17
N ASP A 345 -15.94 7.41 -43.52
CA ASP A 345 -16.83 8.41 -44.14
C ASP A 345 -16.29 9.83 -43.92
#